data_AF-A0A7V3RFR8-F1
#
_entry.id   AF-A0A7V3RFR8-F1
#
_cell.length_a   1.000
_cell.length_b   1.000
_cell.length_c   1.000
_cell.angle_alpha   90.00
_cell.angle_beta   90.00
_cell.angle_gamma   90.00
#
_symmetry.space_group_name_H-M   'P 1'
#
loop_
_entity.id
_entity.type
_entity.pdbx_description
1 polymer ?
#
loop_
_entity_poly.entity_id
_entity_poly.type
_entity_poly.pdbx_seq_one_letter_code
_entity_poly.pdbx_strand_id
1 'polypeptide(L)'
;MNEKKYFLALFLVTLNVFYLLILTMGSGGVFNENSYILFLLLISLSYVAESFGVIKFGKFSLASDFFFIFPILIIFGPLVASISAYSIAILQYDKSIKISTRFYIGIQSAIAYYVAGLAIERFGFSWYTLIVALLLFKVINFILVDLFLYFYMGRWKNLLISFKYMALETAFLSVVLPAAFIIHENLAKMPLVLFAIYTLAFPFLFIYLLSLEVKVRTELENEKAVLSRNVNQLKRVLEVSELLKSNVSIVELMMHVASIIHNDLGWEYVLISFVKPDDTIERIAYAGISVEEFKRLKANSPTISFVKNIMKNEFKISNSYFIPAEANINIPDEMTFIGKYNSIDKDSWKDRDLLWIPIYEKNGKMIAYISPDKPVSGKRPTVEDVTILEIFANQVLVALENSSEFEELQQKAIRDSQTGLYNHTEFYNKMDKMISNGEPFSILMMDIDDFKL
;
A
#
# COMPACT_ATOMS: atom_id res chain seq x y z
N MET A 1 19.13 -3.77 -7.60
CA MET A 1 18.01 -4.40 -8.34
C MET A 1 18.40 -4.74 -9.78
N ASN A 2 19.09 -3.83 -10.50
CA ASN A 2 19.69 -4.12 -11.81
C ASN A 2 20.69 -5.29 -11.78
N GLU A 3 21.55 -5.36 -10.76
CA GLU A 3 22.55 -6.43 -10.61
C GLU A 3 21.95 -7.85 -10.60
N LYS A 4 20.77 -8.06 -10.02
CA LYS A 4 20.11 -9.38 -9.98
C LYS A 4 19.54 -9.81 -11.33
N LYS A 5 19.13 -8.85 -12.17
CA LYS A 5 18.61 -9.12 -13.52
C LYS A 5 19.76 -9.47 -14.47
N TYR A 6 20.88 -8.77 -14.35
CA TYR A 6 22.12 -9.13 -15.05
C TYR A 6 22.69 -10.45 -14.55
N PHE A 7 22.60 -10.75 -13.24
CA PHE A 7 22.99 -12.05 -12.69
C PHE A 7 22.15 -13.19 -13.25
N LEU A 8 20.82 -13.05 -13.30
CA LEU A 8 19.97 -14.08 -13.88
C LEU A 8 20.30 -14.30 -15.36
N ALA A 9 20.44 -13.23 -16.15
CA ALA A 9 20.84 -13.34 -17.56
C ALA A 9 22.24 -14.00 -17.72
N LEU A 10 23.21 -13.59 -16.90
CA LEU A 10 24.56 -14.14 -16.91
C LEU A 10 24.58 -15.62 -16.48
N PHE A 11 23.82 -15.99 -15.45
CA PHE A 11 23.65 -17.36 -14.98
C PHE A 11 23.05 -18.22 -16.08
N LEU A 12 22.00 -17.75 -16.74
CA LEU A 12 21.37 -18.47 -17.86
C LEU A 12 22.31 -18.63 -19.04
N VAL A 13 23.05 -17.58 -19.41
CA VAL A 13 24.06 -17.66 -20.47
C VAL A 13 25.17 -18.63 -20.07
N THR A 14 25.68 -18.56 -18.84
CA THR A 14 26.74 -19.44 -18.33
C THR A 14 26.28 -20.89 -18.30
N LEU A 15 25.05 -21.14 -17.85
CA LEU A 15 24.43 -22.46 -17.81
C LEU A 15 24.23 -23.01 -19.22
N ASN A 16 23.72 -22.21 -20.17
CA ASN A 16 23.56 -22.62 -21.56
C ASN A 16 24.90 -22.85 -22.27
N VAL A 17 25.91 -22.01 -22.01
CA VAL A 17 27.27 -22.19 -22.55
C VAL A 17 27.92 -23.44 -21.97
N PHE A 18 27.79 -23.68 -20.66
CA PHE A 18 28.26 -24.89 -20.01
C PHE A 18 27.64 -26.14 -20.62
N TYR A 19 26.32 -26.14 -20.83
CA TYR A 19 25.63 -27.24 -21.51
C TYR A 19 26.04 -27.38 -22.98
N LEU A 20 26.20 -26.27 -23.71
CA LEU A 20 26.68 -26.30 -25.10
C LEU A 20 28.10 -26.88 -25.21
N LEU A 21 28.98 -26.58 -24.24
CA LEU A 21 30.33 -27.13 -24.18
C LEU A 21 30.32 -28.64 -23.92
N ILE A 22 29.49 -29.12 -23.00
CA ILE A 22 29.28 -30.56 -22.76
C ILE A 22 28.83 -31.26 -24.06
N LEU A 23 27.94 -30.63 -24.82
CA LEU A 23 27.37 -31.21 -26.04
C LEU A 23 28.32 -31.22 -27.23
N THR A 24 29.16 -30.19 -27.35
CA THR A 24 30.08 -30.01 -28.49
C THR A 24 31.40 -30.74 -28.30
N MET A 25 31.91 -30.81 -27.07
CA MET A 25 33.17 -31.49 -26.79
C MET A 25 33.00 -32.99 -26.52
N GLY A 26 31.77 -33.43 -26.25
CA GLY A 26 31.50 -34.78 -25.77
C GLY A 26 32.17 -35.05 -24.42
N SER A 27 32.03 -36.27 -23.92
CA SER A 27 32.59 -36.71 -22.63
C SER A 27 34.03 -37.22 -22.73
N GLY A 28 34.68 -37.03 -23.89
CA GLY A 28 36.09 -37.31 -24.10
C GLY A 28 36.99 -36.15 -23.67
N GLY A 29 38.03 -36.43 -22.89
CA GLY A 29 39.02 -35.43 -22.44
C GLY A 29 38.64 -34.74 -21.14
N VAL A 30 38.21 -33.47 -21.20
CA VAL A 30 37.96 -32.60 -20.03
C VAL A 30 36.78 -33.09 -19.18
N PHE A 31 35.84 -33.86 -19.73
CA PHE A 31 34.61 -34.29 -19.06
C PHE A 31 34.59 -35.77 -18.61
N ASN A 32 35.76 -36.38 -18.44
CA ASN A 32 35.90 -37.74 -17.91
C ASN A 32 35.71 -37.77 -16.37
N GLU A 33 35.29 -38.91 -15.80
CA GLU A 33 35.08 -39.11 -14.35
C GLU A 33 36.35 -38.85 -13.52
N ASN A 34 37.53 -39.04 -14.13
CA ASN A 34 38.83 -38.77 -13.50
C ASN A 34 39.35 -37.33 -13.76
N SER A 35 38.53 -36.45 -14.32
CA SER A 35 38.94 -35.08 -14.65
C SER A 35 38.87 -34.16 -13.44
N TYR A 36 40.02 -33.91 -12.82
CA TYR A 36 40.19 -32.84 -11.84
C TYR A 36 39.74 -31.47 -12.38
N ILE A 37 39.86 -31.26 -13.69
CA ILE A 37 39.45 -30.00 -14.36
C ILE A 37 37.93 -29.85 -14.31
N LEU A 38 37.17 -30.93 -14.56
CA LEU A 38 35.71 -30.89 -14.48
C LEU A 38 35.23 -30.61 -13.05
N PHE A 39 35.84 -31.28 -12.07
CA PHE A 39 35.53 -31.05 -10.66
C PHE A 39 35.77 -29.58 -10.26
N LEU A 40 36.95 -29.04 -10.60
CA LEU A 40 37.29 -27.64 -10.32
C LEU A 40 36.36 -26.65 -11.02
N LEU A 41 35.93 -26.95 -12.25
CA LEU A 41 34.97 -26.12 -12.97
C LEU A 41 33.60 -26.12 -12.29
N LEU A 42 33.06 -27.31 -11.98
CA LEU A 42 31.75 -27.47 -11.34
C LEU A 42 31.71 -26.83 -9.96
N ILE A 43 32.73 -27.04 -9.13
CA ILE A 43 32.78 -26.46 -7.79
C ILE A 43 32.95 -24.94 -7.84
N SER A 44 33.70 -24.40 -8.81
CA SER A 44 33.85 -22.96 -8.99
C SER A 44 32.55 -22.32 -9.46
N LEU A 45 31.87 -22.92 -10.44
CA LEU A 45 30.58 -22.45 -10.93
C LEU A 45 29.51 -22.53 -9.84
N SER A 46 29.53 -23.59 -9.04
CA SER A 46 28.65 -23.76 -7.88
C SER A 46 28.92 -22.69 -6.80
N TYR A 47 30.19 -22.44 -6.48
CA TYR A 47 30.58 -21.37 -5.54
C TYR A 47 30.10 -19.99 -6.00
N VAL A 48 30.27 -19.69 -7.30
CA VAL A 48 29.76 -18.45 -7.89
C VAL A 48 28.23 -18.42 -7.79
N ALA A 49 27.55 -19.48 -8.21
CA ALA A 49 26.08 -19.55 -8.19
C ALA A 49 25.51 -19.32 -6.78
N GLU A 50 26.11 -19.91 -5.75
CA GLU A 50 25.69 -19.74 -4.34
C GLU A 50 26.07 -18.35 -3.79
N SER A 51 27.27 -17.86 -4.12
CA SER A 51 27.80 -16.58 -3.59
C SER A 51 27.03 -15.34 -4.06
N PHE A 52 26.38 -15.41 -5.21
CA PHE A 52 25.51 -14.35 -5.72
C PHE A 52 24.03 -14.52 -5.25
N GLY A 53 23.78 -15.56 -4.45
CA GLY A 53 22.55 -15.80 -3.72
C GLY A 53 21.45 -16.50 -4.51
N VAL A 54 20.42 -16.91 -3.78
CA VAL A 54 19.26 -17.63 -4.31
C VAL A 54 18.49 -16.76 -5.31
N ILE A 55 18.18 -17.31 -6.49
CA ILE A 55 17.38 -16.63 -7.50
C ILE A 55 15.93 -16.57 -7.00
N LYS A 56 15.39 -15.37 -6.84
CA LYS A 56 14.01 -15.17 -6.34
C LYS A 56 13.08 -14.74 -7.46
N PHE A 57 11.98 -15.48 -7.64
CA PHE A 57 10.86 -15.13 -8.51
C PHE A 57 9.62 -14.86 -7.64
N GLY A 58 9.42 -13.61 -7.24
CA GLY A 58 8.38 -13.25 -6.25
C GLY A 58 8.62 -13.94 -4.89
N LYS A 59 7.69 -14.80 -4.46
CA LYS A 59 7.80 -15.60 -3.21
C LYS A 59 8.50 -16.95 -3.42
N PHE A 60 8.86 -17.30 -4.64
CA PHE A 60 9.58 -18.53 -4.99
C PHE A 60 11.08 -18.26 -5.01
N SER A 61 11.87 -19.24 -4.57
CA SER A 61 13.32 -19.15 -4.50
C SER A 61 13.95 -20.42 -5.06
N LEU A 62 14.98 -20.26 -5.87
CA LEU A 62 15.64 -21.35 -6.57
C LEU A 62 17.13 -21.38 -6.23
N ALA A 63 17.58 -22.51 -5.71
CA ALA A 63 18.99 -22.81 -5.47
C ALA A 63 19.69 -23.11 -6.81
N SER A 64 20.48 -22.15 -7.29
CA SER A 64 21.16 -22.18 -8.58
C SER A 64 22.41 -23.09 -8.59
N ASP A 65 23.02 -23.28 -7.43
CA ASP A 65 24.15 -24.17 -7.19
C ASP A 65 23.83 -25.64 -7.51
N PHE A 66 22.56 -26.05 -7.38
CA PHE A 66 22.07 -27.40 -7.69
C PHE A 66 22.46 -27.89 -9.08
N PHE A 67 22.43 -26.99 -10.08
CA PHE A 67 22.76 -27.34 -11.46
C PHE A 67 24.21 -27.79 -11.65
N PHE A 68 25.08 -27.49 -10.68
CA PHE A 68 26.50 -27.84 -10.70
C PHE A 68 26.85 -28.91 -9.67
N ILE A 69 26.20 -28.93 -8.50
CA ILE A 69 26.43 -29.96 -7.47
C ILE A 69 25.77 -31.29 -7.85
N PHE A 70 24.62 -31.28 -8.52
CA PHE A 70 23.96 -32.52 -8.94
C PHE A 70 24.80 -33.33 -9.98
N PRO A 71 25.49 -32.70 -10.95
CA PRO A 71 26.53 -33.38 -11.71
C PRO A 71 27.69 -33.90 -10.85
N ILE A 72 28.15 -33.14 -9.84
CA ILE A 72 29.20 -33.63 -8.91
C ILE A 72 28.75 -34.90 -8.20
N LEU A 73 27.48 -34.96 -7.77
CA LEU A 73 26.88 -36.12 -7.11
C LEU A 73 26.97 -37.38 -7.97
N ILE A 74 26.73 -37.24 -9.27
CA ILE A 74 26.70 -38.36 -10.20
C ILE A 74 28.10 -38.86 -10.54
N ILE A 75 29.03 -37.93 -10.76
CA ILE A 75 30.35 -38.24 -11.29
C ILE A 75 31.33 -38.62 -10.18
N PHE A 76 31.29 -37.89 -9.06
CA PHE A 76 32.26 -38.03 -7.97
C PHE A 76 31.64 -38.67 -6.72
N GLY A 77 30.35 -38.97 -6.74
CA GLY A 77 29.63 -39.68 -5.69
C GLY A 77 29.06 -38.80 -4.56
N PRO A 78 28.27 -39.42 -3.66
CA PRO A 78 27.52 -38.72 -2.60
C PRO A 78 28.40 -38.00 -1.60
N LEU A 79 29.52 -38.60 -1.21
CA LEU A 79 30.40 -38.00 -0.21
C LEU A 79 31.03 -36.71 -0.74
N VAL A 80 31.53 -36.72 -1.98
CA VAL A 80 32.17 -35.56 -2.60
C VAL A 80 31.17 -34.44 -2.83
N ALA A 81 29.97 -34.74 -3.31
CA ALA A 81 28.91 -33.73 -3.46
C ALA A 81 28.45 -33.14 -2.13
N SER A 82 28.30 -33.97 -1.09
CA SER A 82 27.93 -33.54 0.26
C SER A 82 28.95 -32.57 0.86
N ILE A 83 30.24 -32.92 0.79
CA ILE A 83 31.34 -32.06 1.26
C ILE A 83 31.42 -30.77 0.45
N SER A 84 31.23 -30.85 -0.87
CA SER A 84 31.25 -29.69 -1.76
C SER A 84 30.12 -28.72 -1.39
N ALA A 85 28.88 -29.22 -1.26
CA ALA A 85 27.73 -28.42 -0.87
C ALA A 85 27.90 -27.75 0.50
N TYR A 86 28.41 -28.48 1.49
CA TYR A 86 28.71 -27.95 2.82
C TYR A 86 29.75 -26.82 2.75
N SER A 87 30.84 -27.05 2.02
CA SER A 87 31.95 -26.11 1.91
C SER A 87 31.52 -24.83 1.19
N ILE A 88 30.77 -24.96 0.10
CA ILE A 88 30.23 -23.84 -0.67
C ILE A 88 29.28 -22.98 0.17
N ALA A 89 28.35 -23.61 0.90
CA ALA A 89 27.39 -22.89 1.73
C ALA A 89 28.07 -22.08 2.87
N ILE A 90 29.19 -22.57 3.40
CA ILE A 90 29.95 -21.88 4.46
C ILE A 90 30.80 -20.74 3.88
N LEU A 91 31.52 -21.03 2.80
CA LEU A 91 32.49 -20.12 2.20
C LEU A 91 31.85 -19.04 1.32
N GLN A 92 30.56 -19.15 1.00
CA GLN A 92 29.85 -18.21 0.12
C GLN A 92 30.13 -16.74 0.46
N TYR A 93 30.23 -15.91 -0.58
CA TYR A 93 30.58 -14.49 -0.40
C TYR A 93 29.44 -13.64 0.19
N ASP A 94 28.17 -14.07 0.10
CA ASP A 94 27.00 -13.25 0.48
C ASP A 94 27.04 -12.78 1.94
N LYS A 95 27.49 -11.53 2.14
CA LYS A 95 27.66 -10.90 3.46
C LYS A 95 26.33 -10.67 4.20
N SER A 96 25.18 -10.83 3.54
CA SER A 96 23.86 -10.65 4.16
C SER A 96 23.43 -11.84 5.02
N ILE A 97 24.03 -13.02 4.82
CA ILE A 97 23.66 -14.24 5.52
C ILE A 97 24.51 -14.43 6.77
N LYS A 98 23.86 -14.52 7.94
CA LYS A 98 24.51 -14.80 9.22
C LYS A 98 25.26 -16.12 9.18
N ILE A 99 26.42 -16.17 9.84
CA ILE A 99 27.27 -17.37 9.86
C ILE A 99 26.53 -18.63 10.36
N SER A 100 25.67 -18.50 11.37
CA SER A 100 24.86 -19.62 11.88
C SER A 100 23.87 -20.16 10.85
N THR A 101 23.29 -19.27 10.03
CA THR A 101 22.43 -19.66 8.91
C THR A 101 23.23 -20.37 7.83
N ARG A 102 24.46 -19.95 7.55
CA ARG A 102 25.35 -20.64 6.60
C ARG A 102 25.66 -22.07 7.03
N PHE A 103 25.95 -22.28 8.32
CA PHE A 103 26.14 -23.62 8.87
C PHE A 103 24.90 -24.50 8.71
N TYR A 104 23.72 -23.95 9.00
CA TYR A 104 22.47 -24.69 8.82
C TYR A 104 22.24 -25.10 7.36
N ILE A 105 22.37 -24.14 6.42
CA ILE A 105 22.23 -24.39 4.98
C ILE A 105 23.25 -25.45 4.54
N GLY A 106 24.51 -25.34 4.98
CA GLY A 106 25.55 -26.32 4.66
C GLY A 106 25.22 -27.73 5.15
N ILE A 107 24.80 -27.89 6.41
CA ILE A 107 24.42 -29.18 6.98
C ILE A 107 23.23 -29.77 6.22
N GLN A 108 22.21 -28.96 5.98
CA GLN A 108 20.99 -29.40 5.30
C GLN A 108 21.27 -29.80 3.85
N SER A 109 22.07 -29.04 3.11
CA SER A 109 22.48 -29.38 1.74
C SER A 109 23.34 -30.65 1.72
N ALA A 110 24.29 -30.79 2.64
CA ALA A 110 25.13 -31.98 2.78
C ALA A 110 24.30 -33.26 2.98
N ILE A 111 23.30 -33.21 3.85
CA ILE A 111 22.37 -34.33 4.09
C ILE A 111 21.54 -34.61 2.84
N ALA A 112 20.98 -33.58 2.20
CA ALA A 112 20.12 -33.75 1.04
C ALA A 112 20.86 -34.40 -0.14
N TYR A 113 22.08 -33.95 -0.46
CA TYR A 113 22.88 -34.55 -1.53
C TYR A 113 23.37 -35.95 -1.17
N TYR A 114 23.78 -36.20 0.07
CA TYR A 114 24.23 -37.53 0.49
C TYR A 114 23.12 -38.57 0.33
N VAL A 115 21.91 -38.28 0.85
CA VAL A 115 20.77 -39.20 0.74
C VAL A 115 20.31 -39.37 -0.71
N ALA A 116 20.37 -38.31 -1.52
CA ALA A 116 20.08 -38.42 -2.96
C ALA A 116 21.06 -39.38 -3.67
N GLY A 117 22.35 -39.31 -3.38
CA GLY A 117 23.35 -40.19 -4.00
C GLY A 117 23.32 -41.63 -3.50
N LEU A 118 22.91 -41.87 -2.25
CA LEU A 118 22.69 -43.24 -1.75
C LEU A 118 21.66 -44.01 -2.59
N ALA A 119 20.67 -43.31 -3.16
CA ALA A 119 19.72 -43.95 -4.08
C ALA A 119 20.40 -44.40 -5.37
N ILE A 120 21.34 -43.61 -5.90
CA ILE A 120 22.11 -43.95 -7.11
C ILE A 120 23.05 -45.13 -6.82
N GLU A 121 23.78 -45.10 -5.70
CA GLU A 121 24.67 -46.19 -5.30
C GLU A 121 23.92 -47.51 -5.08
N ARG A 122 22.72 -47.45 -4.48
CA ARG A 122 21.95 -48.65 -4.14
C ARG A 122 21.25 -49.30 -5.34
N PHE A 123 20.72 -48.48 -6.25
CA PHE A 123 19.89 -48.96 -7.36
C PHE A 123 20.60 -48.93 -8.72
N GLY A 124 21.85 -48.46 -8.76
CA GLY A 124 22.62 -48.30 -9.98
C GLY A 124 22.26 -47.02 -10.76
N PHE A 125 23.07 -46.68 -11.74
CA PHE A 125 22.83 -45.51 -12.58
C PHE A 125 21.75 -45.78 -13.63
N SER A 126 20.68 -44.97 -13.63
CA SER A 126 19.60 -45.04 -14.61
C SER A 126 18.74 -43.76 -14.56
N TRP A 127 17.90 -43.54 -15.57
CA TRP A 127 16.91 -42.45 -15.53
C TRP A 127 15.97 -42.51 -14.32
N TYR A 128 15.57 -43.72 -13.92
CA TYR A 128 14.71 -43.91 -12.76
C TYR A 128 15.41 -43.47 -11.48
N THR A 129 16.68 -43.85 -11.30
CA THR A 129 17.44 -43.52 -10.09
C THR A 129 17.83 -42.05 -10.03
N LEU A 130 18.04 -41.39 -11.18
CA LEU A 130 18.20 -39.93 -11.26
C LEU A 130 16.94 -39.17 -10.82
N ILE A 131 15.75 -39.61 -11.26
CA ILE A 131 14.48 -39.01 -10.83
C ILE A 131 14.26 -39.24 -9.34
N VAL A 132 14.52 -40.45 -8.84
CA VAL A 132 14.43 -40.77 -7.41
C VAL A 132 15.40 -39.92 -6.58
N ALA A 133 16.64 -39.75 -7.03
CA ALA A 133 17.64 -38.92 -6.36
C ALA A 133 17.18 -37.45 -6.28
N LEU A 134 16.65 -36.88 -7.37
CA LEU A 134 16.08 -35.53 -7.36
C LEU A 134 14.90 -35.39 -6.39
N LEU A 135 13.98 -36.37 -6.41
CA LEU A 135 12.82 -36.36 -5.51
C LEU A 135 13.25 -36.47 -4.04
N LEU A 136 14.19 -37.36 -3.72
CA LEU A 136 14.74 -37.49 -2.37
C LEU A 136 15.42 -36.21 -1.90
N PHE A 137 16.27 -35.62 -2.75
CA PHE A 137 16.87 -34.32 -2.48
C PHE A 137 15.78 -33.30 -2.15
N LYS A 138 14.71 -33.23 -2.95
CA LYS A 138 13.64 -32.26 -2.77
C LYS A 138 12.75 -32.49 -1.56
N VAL A 139 12.41 -33.74 -1.25
CA VAL A 139 11.65 -34.07 -0.04
C VAL A 139 12.45 -33.68 1.21
N ILE A 140 13.74 -33.98 1.24
CA ILE A 140 14.61 -33.61 2.38
C ILE A 140 14.75 -32.10 2.49
N ASN A 141 14.98 -31.41 1.37
CA ASN A 141 15.07 -29.96 1.32
C ASN A 141 13.75 -29.32 1.81
N PHE A 142 12.60 -29.81 1.36
CA PHE A 142 11.28 -29.33 1.79
C PHE A 142 11.06 -29.50 3.30
N ILE A 143 11.42 -30.66 3.86
CA ILE A 143 11.27 -30.91 5.30
C ILE A 143 12.20 -29.99 6.12
N LEU A 144 13.48 -29.91 5.75
CA LEU A 144 14.47 -29.19 6.54
C LEU A 144 14.41 -27.67 6.34
N VAL A 145 14.00 -27.20 5.16
CA VAL A 145 13.99 -25.76 4.83
C VAL A 145 12.57 -25.22 4.89
N ASP A 146 11.68 -25.69 4.01
CA ASP A 146 10.35 -25.10 3.86
C ASP A 146 9.44 -25.36 5.05
N LEU A 147 9.53 -26.53 5.68
CA LEU A 147 8.79 -26.85 6.90
C LEU A 147 9.54 -26.37 8.14
N PHE A 148 10.75 -26.86 8.41
CA PHE A 148 11.41 -26.60 9.69
C PHE A 148 12.02 -25.18 9.78
N LEU A 149 12.92 -24.81 8.85
CA LEU A 149 13.62 -23.53 8.94
C LEU A 149 12.67 -22.33 8.81
N TYR A 150 11.74 -22.38 7.85
CA TYR A 150 10.78 -21.28 7.68
C TYR A 150 9.75 -21.20 8.80
N PHE A 151 9.37 -22.33 9.41
CA PHE A 151 8.58 -22.30 10.64
C PHE A 151 9.32 -21.62 11.79
N TYR A 152 10.57 -22.03 12.03
CA TYR A 152 11.41 -21.44 13.08
C TYR A 152 11.66 -19.94 12.86
N MET A 153 11.83 -19.51 11.60
CA MET A 153 12.02 -18.10 11.25
C MET A 153 10.71 -17.28 11.25
N GLY A 154 9.55 -17.87 11.54
CA GLY A 154 8.24 -17.20 11.45
C GLY A 154 7.86 -16.79 10.02
N ARG A 155 8.46 -17.43 9.01
CA ARG A 155 8.26 -17.17 7.57
C ARG A 155 7.43 -18.25 6.88
N TRP A 156 6.87 -19.18 7.66
CA TRP A 156 6.12 -20.31 7.13
C TRP A 156 4.87 -19.83 6.39
N LYS A 157 4.69 -20.37 5.18
CA LYS A 157 3.49 -20.18 4.38
C LYS A 157 2.53 -21.33 4.65
N ASN A 158 1.26 -21.22 4.22
CA ASN A 158 0.36 -22.36 4.32
C ASN A 158 0.91 -23.58 3.52
N LEU A 159 0.52 -24.78 3.96
CA LEU A 159 1.04 -26.03 3.44
C LEU A 159 0.81 -26.19 1.93
N LEU A 160 -0.37 -25.79 1.42
CA LEU A 160 -0.73 -25.88 0.01
C LEU A 160 0.17 -25.02 -0.89
N ILE A 161 0.49 -23.80 -0.46
CA ILE A 161 1.39 -22.90 -1.18
C ILE A 161 2.81 -23.45 -1.18
N SER A 162 3.27 -23.99 -0.04
CA SER A 162 4.60 -24.60 0.06
C SER A 162 4.73 -25.81 -0.88
N PHE A 163 3.71 -26.68 -0.96
CA PHE A 163 3.69 -27.79 -1.93
C PHE A 163 3.72 -27.30 -3.38
N LYS A 164 2.95 -26.24 -3.71
CA LYS A 164 2.96 -25.66 -5.06
C LYS A 164 4.35 -25.18 -5.46
N TYR A 165 5.06 -24.51 -4.54
CA TYR A 165 6.43 -24.05 -4.81
C TYR A 165 7.43 -25.20 -4.89
N MET A 166 7.31 -26.20 -4.02
CA MET A 166 8.13 -27.42 -4.09
C MET A 166 7.98 -28.12 -5.45
N ALA A 167 6.75 -28.29 -5.94
CA ALA A 167 6.48 -28.93 -7.24
C ALA A 167 7.08 -28.14 -8.40
N LEU A 168 6.93 -26.82 -8.36
CA LEU A 168 7.47 -25.92 -9.40
C LEU A 168 9.00 -25.92 -9.40
N GLU A 169 9.62 -25.91 -8.21
CA GLU A 169 11.07 -26.01 -8.10
C GLU A 169 11.60 -27.35 -8.58
N THR A 170 10.91 -28.44 -8.24
CA THR A 170 11.26 -29.80 -8.70
C THR A 170 11.19 -29.89 -10.22
N ALA A 171 10.14 -29.34 -10.84
CA ALA A 171 10.02 -29.26 -12.29
C ALA A 171 11.19 -28.47 -12.91
N PHE A 172 11.57 -27.35 -12.29
CA PHE A 172 12.71 -26.55 -12.77
C PHE A 172 14.04 -27.25 -12.60
N LEU A 173 14.29 -27.91 -11.47
CA LEU A 173 15.54 -28.65 -11.24
C LEU A 173 15.65 -29.92 -12.09
N SER A 174 14.53 -30.52 -12.50
CA SER A 174 14.53 -31.71 -13.38
C SER A 174 15.23 -31.48 -14.73
N VAL A 175 15.38 -30.21 -15.10
CA VAL A 175 16.15 -29.74 -16.26
C VAL A 175 17.61 -30.22 -16.20
N VAL A 176 18.17 -30.47 -15.02
CA VAL A 176 19.55 -30.99 -14.89
C VAL A 176 19.69 -32.45 -15.34
N LEU A 177 18.63 -33.26 -15.23
CA LEU A 177 18.72 -34.73 -15.33
C LEU A 177 19.28 -35.22 -16.68
N PRO A 178 18.87 -34.67 -17.85
CA PRO A 178 19.41 -35.11 -19.12
C PRO A 178 20.90 -34.86 -19.28
N ALA A 179 21.39 -33.71 -18.80
CA ALA A 179 22.81 -33.41 -18.88
C ALA A 179 23.63 -34.29 -17.94
N ALA A 180 23.13 -34.49 -16.72
CA ALA A 180 23.67 -35.44 -15.76
C ALA A 180 23.81 -36.85 -16.36
N PHE A 181 22.78 -37.31 -17.08
CA PHE A 181 22.77 -38.59 -17.78
C PHE A 181 23.84 -38.69 -18.90
N ILE A 182 23.93 -37.66 -19.75
CA ILE A 182 24.89 -37.61 -20.86
C ILE A 182 26.34 -37.61 -20.36
N ILE A 183 26.62 -36.86 -19.27
CA ILE A 183 27.98 -36.76 -18.73
C ILE A 183 28.46 -38.14 -18.24
N HIS A 184 27.62 -38.88 -17.51
CA HIS A 184 28.01 -40.19 -16.95
C HIS A 184 28.15 -41.28 -18.02
N GLU A 185 27.16 -41.45 -18.90
CA GLU A 185 27.13 -42.56 -19.86
C GLU A 185 28.08 -42.39 -21.07
N ASN A 186 28.86 -41.31 -21.09
CA ASN A 186 29.78 -40.98 -22.17
C ASN A 186 29.13 -41.03 -23.58
N LEU A 187 27.85 -40.64 -23.69
CA LEU A 187 27.02 -40.86 -24.87
C LEU A 187 27.32 -39.84 -25.99
N ALA A 188 28.40 -40.07 -26.73
CA ALA A 188 28.77 -39.25 -27.89
C ALA A 188 27.75 -39.29 -29.06
N LYS A 189 26.76 -40.20 -29.04
CA LYS A 189 25.89 -40.50 -30.21
C LYS A 189 24.43 -40.03 -30.13
N MET A 190 23.95 -39.50 -29.00
CA MET A 190 22.60 -38.91 -28.88
C MET A 190 22.49 -37.51 -28.22
N PRO A 191 23.53 -36.66 -28.18
CA PRO A 191 23.48 -35.39 -27.43
C PRO A 191 22.45 -34.38 -28.00
N LEU A 192 22.19 -34.41 -29.31
CA LEU A 192 21.39 -33.39 -29.99
C LEU A 192 19.89 -33.44 -29.65
N VAL A 193 19.32 -34.64 -29.48
CA VAL A 193 17.86 -34.83 -29.23
C VAL A 193 17.52 -34.50 -27.77
N LEU A 194 18.35 -34.95 -26.83
CA LEU A 194 18.22 -34.61 -25.41
C LEU A 194 18.47 -33.13 -25.15
N PHE A 195 19.43 -32.52 -25.88
CA PHE A 195 19.60 -31.07 -25.89
C PHE A 195 18.37 -30.36 -26.45
N ALA A 196 17.83 -30.77 -27.59
CA ALA A 196 16.65 -30.12 -28.17
C ALA A 196 15.45 -30.13 -27.21
N ILE A 197 15.21 -31.23 -26.48
CA ILE A 197 14.16 -31.29 -25.46
C ILE A 197 14.45 -30.29 -24.32
N TYR A 198 15.70 -30.20 -23.86
CA TYR A 198 16.15 -29.23 -22.86
C TYR A 198 15.97 -27.78 -23.33
N THR A 199 16.47 -27.42 -24.52
CA THR A 199 16.43 -26.06 -25.06
C THR A 199 15.01 -25.63 -25.41
N LEU A 200 14.11 -26.57 -25.72
CA LEU A 200 12.72 -26.26 -26.04
C LEU A 200 11.85 -26.15 -24.78
N ALA A 201 12.03 -27.00 -23.76
CA ALA A 201 11.20 -26.97 -22.55
C ALA A 201 11.59 -25.86 -21.56
N PHE A 202 12.89 -25.55 -21.46
CA PHE A 202 13.41 -24.57 -20.50
C PHE A 202 12.88 -23.14 -20.70
N PRO A 203 12.81 -22.58 -21.92
CA PRO A 203 12.28 -21.24 -22.14
C PRO A 203 10.82 -21.11 -21.70
N PHE A 204 9.96 -22.12 -21.93
CA PHE A 204 8.55 -22.05 -21.50
C PHE A 204 8.41 -22.03 -19.99
N LEU A 205 9.13 -22.91 -19.28
CA LEU A 205 9.11 -22.95 -17.82
C LEU A 205 9.68 -21.65 -17.22
N PHE A 206 10.73 -21.13 -17.84
CA PHE A 206 11.36 -19.88 -17.44
C PHE A 206 10.46 -18.65 -17.69
N ILE A 207 9.79 -18.58 -18.85
CA ILE A 207 8.79 -17.53 -19.15
C ILE A 207 7.64 -17.59 -18.16
N TYR A 208 7.16 -18.79 -17.85
CA TYR A 208 6.11 -18.97 -16.85
C TYR A 208 6.54 -18.47 -15.46
N LEU A 209 7.75 -18.80 -15.02
CA LEU A 209 8.34 -18.28 -13.78
C LEU A 209 8.45 -16.75 -13.77
N LEU A 210 8.90 -16.14 -14.87
CA LEU A 210 8.96 -14.69 -15.01
C LEU A 210 7.57 -14.04 -14.95
N SER A 211 6.56 -14.66 -15.56
CA SER A 211 5.19 -14.15 -15.50
C SER A 211 4.63 -14.12 -14.07
N LEU A 212 4.97 -15.13 -13.26
CA LEU A 212 4.61 -15.17 -11.85
C LEU A 212 5.31 -14.08 -11.05
N GLU A 213 6.60 -13.82 -11.33
CA GLU A 213 7.34 -12.74 -10.69
C GLU A 213 6.71 -11.38 -10.99
N VAL A 214 6.40 -11.11 -12.26
CA VAL A 214 5.76 -9.85 -12.68
C VAL A 214 4.42 -9.68 -11.97
N LYS A 215 3.58 -10.71 -11.95
CA LYS A 215 2.27 -10.65 -11.29
C LYS A 215 2.38 -10.33 -9.79
N VAL A 216 3.25 -11.04 -9.07
CA VAL A 216 3.46 -10.81 -7.63
C VAL A 216 4.02 -9.40 -7.37
N ARG A 217 4.92 -8.91 -8.23
CA ARG A 217 5.43 -7.54 -8.12
C ARG A 217 4.33 -6.50 -8.30
N THR A 218 3.47 -6.66 -9.31
CA THR A 218 2.38 -5.72 -9.56
C THR A 218 1.36 -5.69 -8.42
N GLU A 219 1.01 -6.84 -7.84
CA GLU A 219 0.11 -6.90 -6.67
C GLU A 219 0.72 -6.17 -5.47
N LEU A 220 2.01 -6.38 -5.20
CA LEU A 220 2.72 -5.73 -4.09
C LEU A 220 2.84 -4.22 -4.27
N GLU A 221 3.12 -3.75 -5.49
CA GLU A 221 3.19 -2.32 -5.80
C GLU A 221 1.83 -1.64 -5.61
N ASN A 222 0.74 -2.30 -6.00
CA ASN A 222 -0.62 -1.82 -5.78
C ASN A 222 -0.98 -1.76 -4.28
N GLU A 223 -0.72 -2.84 -3.51
CA GLU A 223 -0.97 -2.85 -2.06
C GLU A 223 -0.17 -1.76 -1.35
N LYS A 224 1.10 -1.57 -1.70
CA LYS A 224 1.95 -0.53 -1.12
C LYS A 224 1.45 0.88 -1.47
N ALA A 225 0.93 1.09 -2.67
CA ALA A 225 0.35 2.36 -3.08
C ALA A 225 -0.89 2.70 -2.25
N VAL A 226 -1.79 1.72 -2.07
CA VAL A 226 -2.99 1.86 -1.22
C VAL A 226 -2.60 2.15 0.23
N LEU A 227 -1.66 1.38 0.79
CA LEU A 227 -1.21 1.57 2.17
C LEU A 227 -0.56 2.96 2.36
N SER A 228 0.29 3.38 1.43
CA SER A 228 0.94 4.70 1.47
C SER A 228 -0.11 5.82 1.43
N ARG A 229 -1.16 5.66 0.62
CA ARG A 229 -2.30 6.60 0.57
C ARG A 229 -2.99 6.69 1.93
N ASN A 230 -3.31 5.54 2.56
CA ASN A 230 -3.99 5.50 3.85
C ASN A 230 -3.12 6.10 4.98
N VAL A 231 -1.81 5.81 5.00
CA VAL A 231 -0.88 6.39 5.99
C VAL A 231 -0.80 7.91 5.83
N ASN A 232 -0.71 8.41 4.58
CA ASN A 232 -0.69 9.84 4.32
C ASN A 232 -2.01 10.52 4.72
N GLN A 233 -3.15 9.85 4.57
CA GLN A 233 -4.44 10.37 5.06
C GLN A 233 -4.48 10.46 6.58
N LEU A 234 -4.04 9.42 7.31
CA LEU A 234 -3.99 9.42 8.77
C LEU A 234 -3.06 10.50 9.32
N LYS A 235 -1.90 10.71 8.68
CA LYS A 235 -0.96 11.76 9.07
C LYS A 235 -1.61 13.16 9.02
N ARG A 236 -2.43 13.44 8.00
CA ARG A 236 -3.12 14.74 7.85
C ARG A 236 -4.19 14.96 8.92
N VAL A 237 -4.94 13.90 9.28
CA VAL A 237 -5.90 13.96 10.39
C VAL A 237 -5.18 14.27 11.71
N LEU A 238 -4.00 13.67 11.92
CA LEU A 238 -3.16 13.95 13.09
C LEU A 238 -2.61 15.38 13.09
N GLU A 239 -2.18 15.92 11.94
CA GLU A 239 -1.72 17.32 11.82
C GLU A 239 -2.80 18.31 12.26
N VAL A 240 -4.06 18.12 11.83
CA VAL A 240 -5.18 18.95 12.32
C VAL A 240 -5.34 18.79 13.83
N SER A 241 -5.26 17.57 14.36
CA SER A 241 -5.39 17.30 15.79
C SER A 241 -4.28 17.94 16.65
N GLU A 242 -3.07 18.11 16.10
CA GLU A 242 -1.96 18.78 16.79
C GLU A 242 -2.17 20.29 16.85
N LEU A 243 -2.73 20.90 15.80
CA LEU A 243 -3.11 22.31 15.81
C LEU A 243 -4.19 22.63 16.86
N LEU A 244 -5.01 21.64 17.24
CA LEU A 244 -5.98 21.79 18.33
C LEU A 244 -5.33 22.00 19.70
N LYS A 245 -4.07 21.58 19.87
CA LYS A 245 -3.34 21.72 21.14
C LYS A 245 -2.68 23.10 21.27
N SER A 246 -2.40 23.75 20.15
CA SER A 246 -1.92 25.14 20.14
C SER A 246 -3.11 26.06 20.31
N ASN A 247 -3.06 26.95 21.30
CA ASN A 247 -4.12 27.91 21.68
C ASN A 247 -4.37 28.97 20.56
N VAL A 248 -4.76 28.51 19.37
CA VAL A 248 -4.86 29.26 18.11
C VAL A 248 -6.26 29.84 17.98
N SER A 249 -6.37 31.05 17.43
CA SER A 249 -7.67 31.69 17.21
C SER A 249 -8.53 30.90 16.22
N ILE A 250 -9.86 31.03 16.34
CA ILE A 250 -10.83 30.34 15.47
C ILE A 250 -10.59 30.66 13.98
N VAL A 251 -10.24 31.90 13.66
CA VAL A 251 -9.98 32.35 12.29
C VAL A 251 -8.73 31.71 11.75
N GLU A 252 -7.65 31.66 12.54
CA GLU A 252 -6.38 31.10 12.12
C GLU A 252 -6.45 29.57 11.93
N LEU A 253 -7.17 28.87 12.82
CA LEU A 253 -7.49 27.46 12.65
C LEU A 253 -8.24 27.21 11.34
N MET A 254 -9.29 27.99 11.07
CA MET A 254 -10.12 27.82 9.88
C MET A 254 -9.35 28.16 8.59
N MET A 255 -8.47 29.16 8.63
CA MET A 255 -7.54 29.45 7.53
C MET A 255 -6.61 28.27 7.26
N HIS A 256 -6.11 27.62 8.32
CA HIS A 256 -5.26 26.44 8.16
C HIS A 256 -6.03 25.25 7.58
N VAL A 257 -7.26 25.02 8.03
CA VAL A 257 -8.14 23.98 7.48
C VAL A 257 -8.43 24.24 6.00
N ALA A 258 -8.76 25.49 5.63
CA ALA A 258 -8.96 25.86 4.23
C ALA A 258 -7.70 25.61 3.39
N SER A 259 -6.52 25.92 3.94
CA SER A 259 -5.22 25.65 3.32
C SER A 259 -4.97 24.15 3.09
N ILE A 260 -5.28 23.29 4.06
CA ILE A 260 -5.15 21.82 3.90
C ILE A 260 -6.14 21.30 2.85
N ILE A 261 -7.39 21.77 2.86
CA ILE A 261 -8.36 21.35 1.85
C ILE A 261 -7.86 21.75 0.44
N HIS A 262 -7.26 22.94 0.33
CA HIS A 262 -6.73 23.45 -0.92
C HIS A 262 -5.48 22.72 -1.43
N ASN A 263 -4.41 22.76 -0.65
CA ASN A 263 -3.10 22.26 -1.06
C ASN A 263 -3.03 20.74 -1.11
N ASP A 264 -3.88 20.07 -0.33
CA ASP A 264 -3.62 18.73 0.15
C ASP A 264 -4.78 17.75 -0.08
N LEU A 265 -6.04 18.22 -0.05
CA LEU A 265 -7.21 17.38 -0.35
C LEU A 265 -7.72 17.50 -1.80
N GLY A 266 -7.03 18.29 -2.62
CA GLY A 266 -7.29 18.36 -4.06
C GLY A 266 -8.49 19.21 -4.44
N TRP A 267 -8.70 20.34 -3.75
CA TRP A 267 -9.73 21.32 -4.09
C TRP A 267 -9.09 22.66 -4.44
N GLU A 268 -9.41 23.25 -5.59
CA GLU A 268 -8.75 24.50 -5.98
C GLU A 268 -9.23 25.70 -5.19
N TYR A 269 -10.48 25.71 -4.73
CA TYR A 269 -11.04 26.81 -3.98
C TYR A 269 -11.73 26.30 -2.73
N VAL A 270 -11.59 27.03 -1.64
CA VAL A 270 -12.23 26.67 -0.37
C VAL A 270 -12.75 27.95 0.28
N LEU A 271 -13.99 27.90 0.74
CA LEU A 271 -14.59 28.95 1.54
C LEU A 271 -15.20 28.33 2.79
N ILE A 272 -14.89 28.88 3.96
CA ILE A 272 -15.44 28.42 5.24
C ILE A 272 -16.26 29.54 5.84
N SER A 273 -17.51 29.21 6.18
CA SER A 273 -18.48 30.13 6.73
C SER A 273 -18.88 29.68 8.12
N PHE A 274 -18.92 30.64 9.04
CA PHE A 274 -19.32 30.44 10.43
C PHE A 274 -20.73 31.00 10.62
N VAL A 275 -21.56 30.26 11.36
CA VAL A 275 -22.92 30.65 11.71
C VAL A 275 -22.86 31.20 13.13
N LYS A 276 -23.06 32.51 13.25
CA LYS A 276 -23.10 33.18 14.55
C LYS A 276 -24.35 32.77 15.32
N PRO A 277 -24.38 32.94 16.66
CA PRO A 277 -25.53 32.53 17.43
C PRO A 277 -26.82 33.30 17.12
N ASP A 278 -26.71 34.51 16.53
CA ASP A 278 -27.80 35.32 16.00
C ASP A 278 -28.26 34.91 14.59
N ASP A 279 -27.85 33.73 14.13
CA ASP A 279 -28.18 33.15 12.82
C ASP A 279 -27.62 33.92 11.60
N THR A 280 -26.74 34.90 11.83
CA THR A 280 -25.99 35.55 10.75
C THR A 280 -24.79 34.69 10.32
N ILE A 281 -24.51 34.68 9.01
CA ILE A 281 -23.36 33.95 8.46
C ILE A 281 -22.22 34.94 8.24
N GLU A 282 -21.03 34.58 8.71
CA GLU A 282 -19.79 35.28 8.40
C GLU A 282 -18.81 34.33 7.71
N ARG A 283 -18.29 34.73 6.54
CA ARG A 283 -17.17 34.03 5.89
C ARG A 283 -15.88 34.38 6.61
N ILE A 284 -15.26 33.38 7.24
CA ILE A 284 -14.11 33.58 8.15
C ILE A 284 -12.80 33.06 7.59
N ALA A 285 -12.83 32.13 6.63
CA ALA A 285 -11.61 31.61 6.02
C ALA A 285 -11.78 31.23 4.54
N TYR A 286 -10.66 31.24 3.82
CA TYR A 286 -10.61 30.94 2.40
C TYR A 286 -9.24 30.37 1.99
N ALA A 287 -9.20 29.66 0.86
CA ALA A 287 -7.97 29.25 0.18
C ALA A 287 -8.20 29.18 -1.34
N GLY A 288 -7.18 29.51 -2.13
CA GLY A 288 -7.26 29.58 -3.60
C GLY A 288 -8.05 30.77 -4.17
N ILE A 289 -8.69 31.58 -3.32
CA ILE A 289 -9.48 32.77 -3.69
C ILE A 289 -8.65 34.03 -3.48
N SER A 290 -8.75 35.05 -4.35
CA SER A 290 -8.04 36.32 -4.16
C SER A 290 -8.58 37.11 -2.96
N VAL A 291 -7.75 37.98 -2.39
CA VAL A 291 -8.11 38.79 -1.21
C VAL A 291 -9.29 39.72 -1.52
N GLU A 292 -9.29 40.34 -2.71
CA GLU A 292 -10.33 41.25 -3.18
C GLU A 292 -11.67 40.52 -3.31
N GLU A 293 -11.63 39.32 -3.88
CA GLU A 293 -12.82 38.51 -4.08
C GLU A 293 -13.35 37.96 -2.76
N PHE A 294 -12.48 37.53 -1.85
CA PHE A 294 -12.89 37.14 -0.51
C PHE A 294 -13.57 38.30 0.24
N LYS A 295 -13.07 39.54 0.12
CA LYS A 295 -13.74 40.72 0.72
C LYS A 295 -15.15 40.93 0.17
N ARG A 296 -15.33 40.80 -1.16
CA ARG A 296 -16.64 40.86 -1.82
C ARG A 296 -17.57 39.76 -1.28
N LEU A 297 -17.07 38.53 -1.24
CA LEU A 297 -17.82 37.38 -0.76
C LEU A 297 -18.20 37.55 0.72
N LYS A 298 -17.28 38.02 1.56
CA LYS A 298 -17.52 38.27 2.98
C LYS A 298 -18.61 39.31 3.22
N ALA A 299 -18.58 40.41 2.46
CA ALA A 299 -19.60 41.47 2.54
C ALA A 299 -21.01 41.00 2.09
N ASN A 300 -21.08 40.01 1.21
CA ASN A 300 -22.32 39.47 0.65
C ASN A 300 -22.56 38.02 1.12
N SER A 301 -22.48 37.79 2.43
CA SER A 301 -22.75 36.46 3.01
C SER A 301 -24.26 36.13 2.94
N PRO A 302 -24.66 34.89 2.61
CA PRO A 302 -26.07 34.50 2.55
C PRO A 302 -26.70 34.46 3.95
N THR A 303 -28.03 34.43 4.04
CA THR A 303 -28.72 34.16 5.30
C THR A 303 -28.77 32.66 5.60
N ILE A 304 -28.81 32.28 6.89
CA ILE A 304 -28.91 30.85 7.25
C ILE A 304 -30.18 30.20 6.70
N SER A 305 -31.29 30.94 6.63
CA SER A 305 -32.56 30.47 6.06
C SER A 305 -32.43 30.16 4.58
N PHE A 306 -31.67 30.98 3.82
CA PHE A 306 -31.40 30.72 2.41
C PHE A 306 -30.60 29.42 2.22
N VAL A 307 -29.54 29.23 3.01
CA VAL A 307 -28.70 28.01 2.97
C VAL A 307 -29.52 26.76 3.31
N LYS A 308 -30.28 26.79 4.43
CA LYS A 308 -31.12 25.67 4.86
C LYS A 308 -32.20 25.31 3.83
N ASN A 309 -32.76 26.28 3.12
CA ASN A 309 -33.77 26.03 2.08
C ASN A 309 -33.22 25.27 0.87
N ILE A 310 -31.91 25.38 0.61
CA ILE A 310 -31.21 24.69 -0.47
C ILE A 310 -30.74 23.29 -0.02
N MET A 311 -30.43 23.10 1.27
CA MET A 311 -30.00 21.81 1.85
C MET A 311 -31.15 20.80 1.98
N LYS A 312 -31.67 20.34 0.84
CA LYS A 312 -32.75 19.36 0.74
C LYS A 312 -32.19 17.93 0.71
N ASN A 313 -32.99 16.97 1.19
CA ASN A 313 -32.62 15.54 1.19
C ASN A 313 -32.27 14.99 -0.21
N GLU A 314 -32.84 15.55 -1.28
CA GLU A 314 -32.53 15.15 -2.66
C GLU A 314 -31.10 15.47 -3.11
N PHE A 315 -30.44 16.43 -2.43
CA PHE A 315 -29.04 16.81 -2.67
C PHE A 315 -28.08 16.17 -1.68
N LYS A 316 -28.57 15.34 -0.76
CA LYS A 316 -27.76 14.79 0.33
C LYS A 316 -26.82 13.69 -0.19
N ILE A 317 -25.55 13.80 0.17
CA ILE A 317 -24.49 12.82 -0.07
C ILE A 317 -23.76 12.58 1.26
N SER A 318 -23.86 11.37 1.83
CA SER A 318 -23.45 11.10 3.21
C SER A 318 -24.15 12.06 4.20
N ASN A 319 -23.40 12.90 4.93
CA ASN A 319 -23.88 13.93 5.85
C ASN A 319 -23.75 15.34 5.25
N SER A 320 -23.36 15.43 3.98
CA SER A 320 -23.11 16.65 3.23
C SER A 320 -24.10 16.82 2.09
N TYR A 321 -24.02 17.93 1.36
CA TYR A 321 -24.97 18.27 0.31
C TYR A 321 -24.23 18.67 -0.96
N PHE A 322 -24.49 17.95 -2.05
CA PHE A 322 -24.02 18.27 -3.38
C PHE A 322 -25.19 18.78 -4.21
N ILE A 323 -25.17 20.07 -4.54
CA ILE A 323 -26.20 20.73 -5.33
C ILE A 323 -25.67 20.86 -6.76
N PRO A 324 -26.21 20.07 -7.71
CA PRO A 324 -25.76 20.10 -9.08
C PRO A 324 -26.27 21.36 -9.80
N ALA A 325 -25.51 21.89 -10.75
CA ALA A 325 -25.89 23.04 -11.57
C ALA A 325 -27.27 22.87 -12.24
N GLU A 326 -27.66 21.63 -12.55
CA GLU A 326 -28.96 21.26 -13.12
C GLU A 326 -30.15 21.55 -12.20
N ALA A 327 -29.92 21.71 -10.90
CA ALA A 327 -30.96 22.13 -9.95
C ALA A 327 -31.45 23.56 -10.20
N ASN A 328 -30.70 24.35 -10.98
CA ASN A 328 -31.04 25.72 -11.41
C ASN A 328 -31.48 26.63 -10.24
N ILE A 329 -30.77 26.52 -9.11
CA ILE A 329 -31.02 27.35 -7.93
C ILE A 329 -30.57 28.78 -8.24
N ASN A 330 -31.47 29.74 -8.06
CA ASN A 330 -31.15 31.16 -8.26
C ASN A 330 -30.35 31.69 -7.06
N ILE A 331 -29.03 31.72 -7.20
CA ILE A 331 -28.11 32.29 -6.21
C ILE A 331 -27.51 33.56 -6.84
N PRO A 332 -27.63 34.73 -6.18
CA PRO A 332 -27.04 35.97 -6.69
C PRO A 332 -25.54 35.83 -6.92
N ASP A 333 -25.03 36.33 -8.06
CA ASP A 333 -23.60 36.29 -8.40
C ASP A 333 -22.73 37.01 -7.36
N GLU A 334 -23.30 37.99 -6.66
CA GLU A 334 -22.66 38.71 -5.55
C GLU A 334 -22.30 37.80 -4.37
N MET A 335 -23.04 36.70 -4.19
CA MET A 335 -22.85 35.75 -3.10
C MET A 335 -21.99 34.55 -3.50
N THR A 336 -21.78 34.32 -4.79
CA THR A 336 -21.10 33.12 -5.31
C THR A 336 -19.71 33.45 -5.84
N PHE A 337 -18.77 32.54 -5.62
CA PHE A 337 -17.47 32.58 -6.28
C PHE A 337 -17.57 31.80 -7.60
N ILE A 338 -17.11 32.40 -8.70
CA ILE A 338 -17.06 31.74 -10.01
C ILE A 338 -15.59 31.69 -10.44
N GLY A 339 -15.00 30.51 -10.31
CA GLY A 339 -13.65 30.21 -10.75
C GLY A 339 -13.54 29.99 -12.27
N LYS A 340 -12.39 29.45 -12.70
CA LYS A 340 -12.17 29.02 -14.09
C LYS A 340 -12.39 27.51 -14.19
N TYR A 341 -13.46 27.08 -14.84
CA TYR A 341 -13.84 25.66 -14.93
C TYR A 341 -13.66 25.12 -16.35
N ASN A 342 -13.18 23.88 -16.46
CA ASN A 342 -13.07 23.15 -17.73
C ASN A 342 -14.07 21.98 -17.69
N SER A 343 -15.32 22.23 -18.07
CA SER A 343 -16.36 21.19 -18.11
C SER A 343 -16.35 20.51 -19.47
N ILE A 344 -15.89 19.26 -19.53
CA ILE A 344 -15.79 18.48 -20.78
C ILE A 344 -16.92 17.44 -20.86
N ASP A 345 -17.25 16.79 -19.73
CA ASP A 345 -18.18 15.65 -19.68
C ASP A 345 -19.35 15.86 -18.70
N LYS A 346 -20.33 14.95 -18.74
CA LYS A 346 -21.53 14.99 -17.86
C LYS A 346 -21.19 14.91 -16.37
N ASP A 347 -20.16 14.14 -16.02
CA ASP A 347 -19.72 13.93 -14.63
C ASP A 347 -18.64 14.95 -14.20
N SER A 348 -18.29 15.89 -15.07
CA SER A 348 -17.36 16.97 -14.73
C SER A 348 -18.00 17.95 -13.75
N TRP A 349 -17.16 18.53 -12.89
CA TRP A 349 -17.56 19.64 -12.04
C TRP A 349 -17.93 20.85 -12.90
N LYS A 350 -19.07 21.47 -12.61
CA LYS A 350 -19.61 22.62 -13.35
C LYS A 350 -19.48 23.92 -12.54
N ASP A 351 -19.53 25.04 -13.24
CA ASP A 351 -19.39 26.39 -12.68
C ASP A 351 -20.45 26.80 -11.65
N ARG A 352 -21.57 26.07 -11.59
CA ARG A 352 -22.66 26.27 -10.62
C ARG A 352 -22.90 25.04 -9.74
N ASP A 353 -22.00 24.06 -9.77
CA ASP A 353 -22.03 22.97 -8.79
C ASP A 353 -21.64 23.53 -7.41
N LEU A 354 -22.33 23.09 -6.37
CA LEU A 354 -21.99 23.44 -4.99
C LEU A 354 -21.82 22.17 -4.16
N LEU A 355 -20.81 22.16 -3.32
CA LEU A 355 -20.64 21.16 -2.27
C LEU A 355 -20.60 21.87 -0.92
N TRP A 356 -21.49 21.49 -0.01
CA TRP A 356 -21.50 22.00 1.36
C TRP A 356 -21.34 20.86 2.36
N ILE A 357 -20.36 21.02 3.24
CA ILE A 357 -20.03 20.11 4.33
C ILE A 357 -20.39 20.83 5.63
N PRO A 358 -21.62 20.64 6.13
CA PRO A 358 -22.08 21.32 7.32
C PRO A 358 -21.42 20.75 8.59
N ILE A 359 -21.23 21.63 9.56
CA ILE A 359 -20.72 21.30 10.89
C ILE A 359 -21.82 21.59 11.89
N TYR A 360 -22.27 20.54 12.58
CA TYR A 360 -23.35 20.61 13.57
C TYR A 360 -22.83 20.34 14.97
N GLU A 361 -23.35 21.08 15.94
CA GLU A 361 -23.24 20.71 17.35
C GLU A 361 -24.10 19.48 17.68
N LYS A 362 -23.85 18.89 18.86
CA LYS A 362 -24.63 17.74 19.39
C LYS A 362 -26.13 18.02 19.50
N ASN A 363 -26.54 19.28 19.64
CA ASN A 363 -27.94 19.71 19.73
C ASN A 363 -28.62 19.86 18.35
N GLY A 364 -27.89 19.67 17.24
CA GLY A 364 -28.39 19.83 15.88
C GLY A 364 -28.28 21.24 15.29
N LYS A 365 -27.71 22.21 16.02
CA LYS A 365 -27.45 23.56 15.52
C LYS A 365 -26.25 23.56 14.57
N MET A 366 -26.41 24.14 13.38
CA MET A 366 -25.29 24.36 12.47
C MET A 366 -24.46 25.52 12.97
N ILE A 367 -23.15 25.30 13.14
CA ILE A 367 -22.21 26.33 13.61
C ILE A 367 -21.24 26.79 12.53
N ALA A 368 -21.04 25.97 11.50
CA ALA A 368 -20.22 26.33 10.35
C ALA A 368 -20.56 25.42 9.17
N TYR A 369 -20.08 25.78 7.99
CA TYR A 369 -20.02 24.89 6.86
C TYR A 369 -18.81 25.20 5.98
N ILE A 370 -18.27 24.16 5.39
CA ILE A 370 -17.16 24.23 4.45
C ILE A 370 -17.75 24.12 3.04
N SER A 371 -17.32 25.01 2.14
CA SER A 371 -17.75 25.06 0.75
C SER A 371 -16.51 24.97 -0.16
N PRO A 372 -16.01 23.76 -0.42
CA PRO A 372 -14.95 23.57 -1.39
C PRO A 372 -15.53 23.58 -2.82
N ASP A 373 -14.70 23.99 -3.76
CA ASP A 373 -15.09 24.18 -5.16
C ASP A 373 -13.92 23.82 -6.08
N LYS A 374 -14.27 23.36 -7.29
CA LYS A 374 -13.37 22.90 -8.34
C LYS A 374 -12.37 21.83 -7.85
N PRO A 375 -12.79 20.56 -7.75
CA PRO A 375 -11.89 19.47 -7.43
C PRO A 375 -10.84 19.32 -8.54
N VAL A 376 -9.58 19.06 -8.16
CA VAL A 376 -8.44 18.90 -9.08
C VAL A 376 -8.65 17.72 -10.03
N SER A 377 -9.45 16.72 -9.64
CA SER A 377 -9.87 15.62 -10.51
C SER A 377 -10.71 16.08 -11.71
N GLY A 378 -11.28 17.28 -11.64
CA GLY A 378 -12.24 17.82 -12.60
C GLY A 378 -13.61 17.15 -12.59
N LYS A 379 -13.84 16.17 -11.69
CA LYS A 379 -15.06 15.37 -11.61
C LYS A 379 -15.89 15.75 -10.37
N ARG A 380 -17.20 15.57 -10.46
CA ARG A 380 -18.10 15.66 -9.31
C ARG A 380 -17.67 14.67 -8.20
N PRO A 381 -17.84 15.05 -6.92
CA PRO A 381 -17.27 14.32 -5.80
C PRO A 381 -17.93 12.95 -5.59
N THR A 382 -17.13 11.96 -5.21
CA THR A 382 -17.62 10.66 -4.74
C THR A 382 -17.99 10.70 -3.26
N VAL A 383 -18.66 9.66 -2.76
CA VAL A 383 -18.96 9.53 -1.33
C VAL A 383 -17.66 9.48 -0.53
N GLU A 384 -16.61 8.85 -1.05
CA GLU A 384 -15.29 8.80 -0.43
C GLU A 384 -14.65 10.19 -0.31
N ASP A 385 -14.73 11.02 -1.35
CA ASP A 385 -14.20 12.39 -1.33
C ASP A 385 -14.92 13.24 -0.26
N VAL A 386 -16.25 13.11 -0.20
CA VAL A 386 -17.08 13.78 0.80
C VAL A 386 -16.78 13.29 2.21
N THR A 387 -16.62 11.98 2.41
CA THR A 387 -16.33 11.38 3.72
C THR A 387 -15.01 11.91 4.28
N ILE A 388 -13.99 12.11 3.43
CA ILE A 388 -12.73 12.71 3.87
C ILE A 388 -12.98 14.13 4.37
N LEU A 389 -13.70 14.97 3.63
CA LEU A 389 -14.02 16.33 4.05
C LEU A 389 -14.85 16.35 5.35
N GLU A 390 -15.78 15.41 5.52
CA GLU A 390 -16.55 15.23 6.76
C GLU A 390 -15.67 14.89 7.96
N ILE A 391 -14.61 14.09 7.78
CA ILE A 391 -13.63 13.82 8.86
C ILE A 391 -12.95 15.12 9.29
N PHE A 392 -12.53 15.96 8.34
CA PHE A 392 -11.94 17.28 8.65
C PHE A 392 -12.96 18.20 9.34
N ALA A 393 -14.19 18.24 8.84
CA ALA A 393 -15.29 18.99 9.44
C ALA A 393 -15.55 18.57 10.90
N ASN A 394 -15.46 17.28 11.21
CA ASN A 394 -15.56 16.77 12.58
C ASN A 394 -14.36 17.17 13.45
N GLN A 395 -13.14 17.17 12.91
CA GLN A 395 -11.97 17.68 13.66
C GLN A 395 -12.12 19.16 13.98
N VAL A 396 -12.68 19.94 13.04
CA VAL A 396 -13.03 21.34 13.25
C VAL A 396 -14.07 21.50 14.35
N LEU A 397 -15.13 20.69 14.36
CA LEU A 397 -16.12 20.71 15.46
C LEU A 397 -15.45 20.51 16.83
N VAL A 398 -14.61 19.48 16.95
CA VAL A 398 -13.89 19.18 18.19
C VAL A 398 -12.98 20.34 18.59
N ALA A 399 -12.38 21.04 17.62
CA ALA A 399 -11.59 22.24 17.86
C ALA A 399 -12.42 23.37 18.45
N LEU A 400 -13.57 23.63 17.84
CA LEU A 400 -14.48 24.70 18.24
C LEU A 400 -15.02 24.46 19.63
N GLU A 401 -15.47 23.23 19.92
CA GLU A 401 -15.99 22.84 21.24
C GLU A 401 -14.94 23.00 22.36
N ASN A 402 -13.65 22.93 22.05
CA ASN A 402 -12.56 23.04 23.01
C ASN A 402 -11.89 24.44 23.05
N SER A 403 -12.38 25.42 22.28
CA SER A 403 -11.80 26.77 22.24
C SER A 403 -12.49 27.72 23.22
N SER A 404 -11.72 28.35 24.10
CA SER A 404 -12.23 29.38 25.02
C SER A 404 -12.78 30.61 24.28
N GLU A 405 -12.24 30.92 23.09
CA GLU A 405 -12.75 32.01 22.23
C GLU A 405 -14.15 31.69 21.70
N PHE A 406 -14.40 30.44 21.34
CA PHE A 406 -15.73 29.99 20.92
C PHE A 406 -16.72 29.99 22.09
N GLU A 407 -16.28 29.58 23.29
CA GLU A 407 -17.09 29.67 24.51
C GLU A 407 -17.45 31.12 24.85
N GLU A 408 -16.48 32.05 24.78
CA GLU A 408 -16.73 33.48 24.98
C GLU A 408 -17.69 34.07 23.92
N LEU A 409 -17.54 33.69 22.65
CA LEU A 409 -18.41 34.11 21.56
C LEU A 409 -19.86 33.64 21.80
N GLN A 410 -20.05 32.39 22.25
CA GLN A 410 -21.38 31.90 22.63
C GLN A 410 -21.96 32.67 23.81
N GLN A 411 -21.18 32.89 24.87
CA GLN A 411 -21.65 33.61 26.06
C GLN A 411 -22.02 35.07 25.75
N LYS A 412 -21.22 35.78 24.94
CA LYS A 412 -21.53 37.17 24.54
C LYS A 412 -22.75 37.27 23.65
N ALA A 413 -23.04 36.25 22.83
CA ALA A 413 -24.17 36.29 21.93
C ALA A 413 -25.51 35.98 22.61
N ILE A 414 -25.49 35.26 23.74
CA ILE A 414 -26.70 34.95 24.51
C ILE A 414 -26.92 35.88 25.70
N ARG A 415 -25.95 36.76 26.02
CA ARG A 415 -26.03 37.70 27.14
C ARG A 415 -26.09 39.16 26.68
N ASP A 416 -26.84 39.97 27.42
CA ASP A 416 -26.85 41.42 27.28
C ASP A 416 -25.50 41.99 27.76
N SER A 417 -24.92 42.90 26.99
CA SER A 417 -23.56 43.41 27.21
C SER A 417 -23.45 44.37 28.40
N GLN A 418 -24.56 45.01 28.80
CA GLN A 418 -24.59 45.96 29.90
C GLN A 418 -24.83 45.28 31.25
N THR A 419 -25.67 44.25 31.28
CA THR A 419 -26.11 43.58 32.50
C THR A 419 -25.47 42.21 32.72
N GLY A 420 -24.93 41.59 31.67
CA GLY A 420 -24.42 40.22 31.70
C GLY A 420 -25.51 39.15 31.87
N LEU A 421 -26.79 39.53 31.91
CA LEU A 421 -27.93 38.60 31.96
C LEU A 421 -28.22 38.00 30.58
N TYR A 422 -29.01 36.93 30.50
CA TYR A 422 -29.47 36.44 29.19
C TYR A 422 -30.23 37.53 28.45
N ASN A 423 -29.98 37.65 27.15
CA ASN A 423 -30.73 38.56 26.31
C ASN A 423 -32.14 38.02 26.03
N HIS A 424 -32.97 38.88 25.44
CA HIS A 424 -34.36 38.58 25.14
C HIS A 424 -34.50 37.31 24.28
N THR A 425 -33.72 37.18 23.20
CA THR A 425 -33.76 36.01 22.30
C THR A 425 -33.47 34.70 23.03
N GLU A 426 -32.43 34.65 23.88
CA GLU A 426 -32.08 33.45 24.63
C GLU A 426 -33.12 33.10 25.70
N PHE A 427 -33.75 34.10 26.32
CA PHE A 427 -34.85 33.88 27.27
C PHE A 427 -36.01 33.12 26.61
N TYR A 428 -36.44 33.54 25.42
CA TYR A 428 -37.52 32.85 24.68
C TYR A 428 -37.10 31.45 24.24
N ASN A 429 -35.89 31.28 23.71
CA ASN A 429 -35.38 29.95 23.33
C ASN A 429 -35.40 28.95 24.49
N LYS A 430 -34.99 29.39 25.69
CA LYS A 430 -35.06 28.53 26.89
C LYS A 430 -36.48 28.22 27.29
N MET A 431 -37.36 29.22 27.28
CA MET A 431 -38.77 29.04 27.60
C MET A 431 -39.45 28.05 26.64
N ASP A 432 -39.25 28.19 25.33
CA ASP A 432 -39.81 27.29 24.31
C ASP A 432 -39.32 25.85 24.49
N LYS A 433 -38.06 25.68 24.91
CA LYS A 433 -37.48 24.37 25.22
C LYS A 433 -38.10 23.73 26.45
N MET A 434 -38.32 24.50 27.52
CA MET A 434 -39.01 24.03 28.73
C MET A 434 -40.46 23.65 28.43
N ILE A 435 -41.17 24.45 27.63
CA ILE A 435 -42.53 24.14 27.15
C ILE A 435 -42.54 22.82 26.37
N SER A 436 -41.62 22.65 25.42
CA SER A 436 -41.53 21.46 24.57
C SER A 436 -41.21 20.18 25.35
N ASN A 437 -40.41 20.31 26.41
CA ASN A 437 -40.06 19.20 27.30
C ASN A 437 -41.12 18.91 28.38
N GLY A 438 -42.16 19.74 28.50
CA GLY A 438 -43.15 19.64 29.58
C GLY A 438 -42.56 19.96 30.97
N GLU A 439 -41.47 20.72 31.03
CA GLU A 439 -40.85 21.14 32.28
C GLU A 439 -41.69 22.29 32.90
N PRO A 440 -42.12 22.18 34.17
CA PRO A 440 -42.86 23.25 34.83
C PRO A 440 -41.95 24.46 35.07
N PHE A 441 -42.45 25.67 34.81
CA PHE A 441 -41.74 26.92 35.04
C PHE A 441 -42.67 28.04 35.53
N SER A 442 -42.07 29.08 36.11
CA SER A 442 -42.75 30.32 36.53
C SER A 442 -42.05 31.51 35.90
N ILE A 443 -42.81 32.52 35.47
CA ILE A 443 -42.28 33.78 34.94
C ILE A 443 -42.48 34.88 35.98
N LEU A 444 -41.41 35.63 36.25
CA LEU A 444 -41.44 36.83 37.07
C LEU A 444 -40.99 38.02 36.22
N MET A 445 -41.84 39.02 36.08
CA MET A 445 -41.52 40.27 35.39
C MET A 445 -41.25 41.34 36.44
N MET A 446 -40.04 41.92 36.40
CA MET A 446 -39.57 42.94 37.34
C MET A 446 -39.14 44.17 36.54
N ASP A 447 -39.45 45.35 37.06
CA ASP A 447 -39.04 46.64 36.51
C ASP A 447 -38.27 47.44 37.57
N ILE A 448 -37.35 48.30 37.14
CA ILE A 448 -36.60 49.18 38.05
C ILE A 448 -37.37 50.50 38.14
N ASP A 449 -37.95 50.76 39.31
CA ASP A 449 -38.60 52.04 39.59
C ASP A 449 -37.59 53.20 39.49
N ASP A 450 -38.02 54.35 38.94
CA ASP A 450 -37.24 55.59 38.84
C ASP A 450 -35.90 55.49 38.06
N PHE A 451 -35.83 54.65 37.02
CA PHE A 451 -34.58 54.41 36.25
C PHE A 451 -34.04 55.64 35.47
N LYS A 452 -34.86 56.66 35.19
CA LYS A 452 -34.40 57.92 34.57
C LYS A 452 -34.11 58.97 35.64
N LEU A 453 -32.86 59.44 35.68
CA LEU A 453 -32.45 60.64 36.43
C LEU A 453 -32.99 61.93 35.82
#